data_AF-I4LXX3-F1
#
_entry.id   AF-I4LXX3-F1
#
_cell.length_a   1.000
_cell.length_b   1.000
_cell.length_c   1.000
_cell.angle_alpha   90.00
_cell.angle_beta   90.00
_cell.angle_gamma   90.00
#
_symmetry.space_group_name_H-M   'P 1'
#
loop_
_entity.id
_entity.type
_entity.pdbx_description
1 polymer ?
#
loop_
_entity_poly.entity_id
_entity_poly.type
_entity_poly.pdbx_seq_one_letter_code
_entity_poly.pdbx_strand_id
1 'polypeptide(L)' 'MVIPEDKVPEFKKLLVEYYEGEDLQVIASFMREYCWRH' A
#
# COMPACT_ATOMS: atom_id res chain seq x y z
N MET A 1 8.99 8.31 2.37
CA MET A 1 7.75 7.61 1.97
C MET A 1 6.59 8.31 2.64
N VAL A 2 5.62 8.81 1.88
CA VAL A 2 4.40 9.46 2.38
C VAL A 2 3.25 8.88 1.58
N ILE A 3 2.22 8.40 2.25
CA ILE A 3 1.01 7.88 1.60
C ILE A 3 0.11 9.08 1.30
N PRO A 4 -0.25 9.33 0.03
CA PRO A 4 -1.22 10.36 -0.32
C PRO A 4 -2.55 10.13 0.39
N GLU A 5 -3.22 11.21 0.82
CA GLU A 5 -4.45 11.10 1.63
C GLU A 5 -5.55 10.31 0.91
N ASP A 6 -5.68 10.50 -0.41
CA ASP A 6 -6.62 9.78 -1.28
C ASP A 6 -6.30 8.28 -1.41
N LYS A 7 -5.05 7.89 -1.15
CA LYS A 7 -4.55 6.51 -1.21
C LYS A 7 -4.58 5.77 0.13
N VAL A 8 -4.88 6.47 1.24
CA VAL A 8 -4.97 5.86 2.57
C VAL A 8 -6.02 4.74 2.67
N PRO A 9 -7.25 4.85 2.12
CA PRO A 9 -8.24 3.78 2.22
C PRO A 9 -7.77 2.48 1.54
N GLU A 10 -7.17 2.62 0.36
CA GLU A 10 -6.65 1.49 -0.43
C GLU A 10 -5.45 0.84 0.27
N PHE A 11 -4.53 1.66 0.81
CA PHE A 11 -3.40 1.17 1.60
C PHE A 11 -3.85 0.36 2.83
N LYS A 12 -4.86 0.83 3.57
CA LYS A 12 -5.39 0.11 4.74
C LYS A 12 -5.95 -1.26 4.37
N LYS A 13 -6.64 -1.36 3.23
CA LYS A 13 -7.17 -2.63 2.73
C LYS A 13 -6.03 -3.61 2.40
N LEU A 14 -5.03 -3.14 1.65
CA LEU A 14 -3.85 -3.94 1.30
C LEU A 14 -3.05 -4.40 2.53
N LEU A 15 -3.01 -3.59 3.59
CA LEU A 15 -2.38 -3.98 4.86
C LEU A 15 -3.11 -5.16 5.53
N VAL A 16 -4.44 -5.13 5.57
CA VAL A 16 -5.22 -6.24 6.13
C VAL A 16 -4.97 -7.51 5.33
N GLU A 17 -5.08 -7.44 4.00
CA GLU A 17 -4.80 -8.55 3.08
C GLU A 17 -3.40 -9.14 3.28
N TYR A 18 -2.39 -8.27 3.42
CA TYR A 18 -1.02 -8.70 3.72
C TYR A 18 -0.91 -9.48 5.04
N TYR A 19 -1.63 -9.08 6.10
CA TYR A 19 -1.64 -9.83 7.35
C TYR A 19 -2.44 -11.14 7.28
N GLU A 20 -3.38 -11.26 6.34
CA GLU A 20 -4.16 -12.47 6.07
C GLU A 20 -3.41 -13.49 5.18
N GLY A 21 -2.23 -13.14 4.68
CA GLY A 21 -1.34 -14.04 3.94
C GLY A 21 -1.34 -13.83 2.43
N GLU A 22 -1.92 -12.74 1.93
CA GLU A 22 -1.80 -12.33 0.53
C GLU A 22 -0.36 -11.97 0.14
N ASP A 23 -0.09 -11.97 -1.16
CA ASP A 23 1.26 -11.76 -1.69
C ASP A 23 1.83 -10.37 -1.34
N LEU A 24 2.97 -10.36 -0.65
CA LEU A 24 3.76 -9.18 -0.31
C LEU A 24 4.02 -8.28 -1.53
N GLN A 25 4.14 -8.84 -2.74
CA GLN A 25 4.37 -8.09 -3.97
C GLN A 25 3.27 -7.08 -4.26
N VAL A 26 2.03 -7.33 -3.84
CA VAL A 26 0.89 -6.45 -4.10
C VAL A 26 1.06 -5.13 -3.34
N ILE A 27 1.21 -5.18 -2.01
CA ILE A 27 1.39 -3.98 -1.20
C ILE A 27 2.73 -3.30 -1.48
N ALA A 28 3.79 -4.06 -1.79
CA ALA A 28 5.09 -3.51 -2.16
C ALA A 28 5.04 -2.71 -3.47
N SER A 29 4.31 -3.20 -4.47
CA SER A 29 4.11 -2.50 -5.74
C SER A 29 3.30 -1.22 -5.55
N PHE A 30 2.21 -1.30 -4.78
CA PHE A 30 1.42 -0.12 -4.43
C PHE A 30 2.27 0.98 -3.75
N MET A 31 3.06 0.61 -2.74
CA MET A 31 3.93 1.58 -2.07
C MET A 31 4.98 2.18 -3.02
N ARG A 32 5.49 1.40 -3.99
CA ARG A 32 6.43 1.90 -5.00
C ARG A 32 5.81 2.87 -5.99
N GLU A 33 4.55 2.69 -6.32
CA GLU A 33 3.87 3.51 -7.32
C GLU A 33 3.34 4.81 -6.69
N TYR A 34 2.79 4.72 -5.48
CA TYR A 34 1.98 5.81 -4.91
C TYR A 34 2.58 6.49 -3.67
N CYS A 35 3.53 5.86 -2.96
CA CYS A 35 3.96 6.34 -1.64
C CYS A 35 5.33 7.02 -1.62
N TRP A 36 5.93 7.30 -2.79
CA TRP A 36 7.14 8.10 -2.88
C TRP A 36 6.80 9.58 -3.06
N ARG A 37 7.47 10.44 -2.30
CA ARG A 37 7.41 11.89 -2.48
C ARG A 37 8.35 12.28 -3.62
N HIS A 38 7.84 13.06 -4.58
CA HIS A 38 8.68 14.05 -5.26
C HIS A 38 8.86 15.27 -4.35
#